data_AF-A0A146K6M5-F1
#
_entry.id   AF-A0A146K6M5-F1
#
_cell.length_a   1.000
_cell.length_b   1.000
_cell.length_c   1.000
_cell.angle_alpha   90.00
_cell.angle_beta   90.00
_cell.angle_gamma   90.00
#
_symmetry.space_group_name_H-M   'P 1'
#
loop_
_entity.id
_entity.type
_entity.pdbx_description
1 polymer ?
#
loop_
_entity_poly.entity_id
_entity_poly.type
_entity_poly.pdbx_seq_one_letter_code
_entity_poly.pdbx_strand_id
1 'polypeptide(L)'
;MISIHDLLRIPLLTLRNPQKLAQHLNLSYYSDPNLFDQLSEIVKVIMGQEKLIMSHYSYKKLIRTQFSQQEQVILYQHFEDCQQLNNQQIEQLALEMGREAKEIKQWWYNRRSDVKDGDYKIPYPIK
;
A
#
# COMPACT_ATOMS: atom_id res chain seq x y z
N MET A 1 -35.81 -3.51 12.79
CA MET A 1 -34.62 -2.78 12.29
C MET A 1 -33.52 -3.07 13.31
N ILE A 2 -32.53 -3.90 12.96
CA ILE A 2 -31.45 -4.25 13.91
C ILE A 2 -30.60 -3.00 14.09
N SER A 3 -30.38 -2.58 15.34
CA SER A 3 -29.55 -1.40 15.60
C SER A 3 -28.07 -1.76 15.51
N ILE A 4 -27.23 -0.81 15.12
CA ILE A 4 -25.80 -1.04 14.87
C ILE A 4 -25.05 -1.54 16.13
N HIS A 5 -25.52 -1.18 17.31
CA HIS A 5 -24.99 -1.66 18.58
C HIS A 5 -25.30 -3.14 18.85
N ASP A 6 -26.45 -3.62 18.38
CA ASP A 6 -26.83 -5.04 18.44
C ASP A 6 -26.00 -5.86 17.44
N LEU A 7 -25.74 -5.30 16.26
CA LEU A 7 -24.93 -5.93 15.22
C LEU A 7 -23.47 -6.11 15.68
N LEU A 8 -22.90 -5.07 16.29
CA LEU A 8 -21.52 -5.08 16.75
C LEU A 8 -21.33 -5.73 18.13
N ARG A 9 -22.43 -6.02 18.85
CA ARG A 9 -22.42 -6.45 20.27
C ARG A 9 -21.66 -5.47 21.18
N ILE A 10 -21.66 -4.19 20.83
CA ILE A 10 -21.00 -3.12 21.60
C ILE A 10 -22.07 -2.22 22.21
N PRO A 11 -22.04 -1.93 23.52
CA PRO A 11 -23.01 -1.03 24.14
C PRO A 11 -23.04 0.35 23.46
N LEU A 12 -24.25 0.93 23.28
CA LEU A 12 -24.43 2.27 22.69
C LEU A 12 -23.59 3.36 23.36
N LEU A 13 -23.44 3.28 24.69
CA LEU A 13 -22.64 4.22 25.47
C LEU A 13 -21.14 4.11 25.19
N THR A 14 -20.70 2.92 24.76
CA THR A 14 -19.31 2.66 24.34
C THR A 14 -19.08 3.17 22.93
N LEU A 15 -20.04 2.98 22.01
CA LEU A 15 -19.96 3.50 20.65
C LEU A 15 -19.93 5.04 20.59
N ARG A 16 -20.56 5.73 21.54
CA ARG A 16 -20.61 7.21 21.57
C ARG A 16 -19.33 7.85 22.11
N ASN A 17 -18.41 7.08 22.67
CA ASN A 17 -17.21 7.60 23.30
C ASN A 17 -15.97 6.92 22.67
N PRO A 18 -15.17 7.66 21.87
CA PRO A 18 -14.00 7.12 21.19
C PRO A 18 -12.99 6.47 22.14
N GLN A 19 -12.81 7.00 23.35
CA GLN A 19 -11.90 6.43 24.35
C GLN A 19 -12.43 5.11 24.91
N LYS A 20 -13.73 5.03 25.20
CA LYS A 20 -14.36 3.78 25.65
C LYS A 20 -14.37 2.72 24.53
N LEU A 21 -14.59 3.15 23.29
CA LEU A 21 -14.52 2.26 22.13
C LEU A 21 -13.09 1.73 21.95
N ALA A 22 -12.07 2.60 22.02
CA ALA A 22 -10.67 2.18 21.96
C ALA A 22 -10.31 1.18 23.06
N GLN A 23 -10.73 1.44 24.31
CA GLN A 23 -10.54 0.51 25.43
C GLN A 23 -11.26 -0.82 25.20
N HIS A 24 -12.50 -0.80 24.70
CA HIS A 24 -13.26 -2.00 24.41
C HIS A 24 -12.61 -2.86 23.31
N LEU A 25 -11.92 -2.22 22.38
CA LEU A 25 -11.15 -2.86 21.31
C LEU A 25 -9.70 -3.20 21.72
N ASN A 26 -9.33 -3.02 23.00
CA ASN A 26 -7.96 -3.20 23.52
C ASN A 26 -6.89 -2.38 22.77
N LEU A 27 -7.24 -1.17 22.36
CA LEU A 27 -6.34 -0.25 21.66
C LEU A 27 -5.72 0.74 22.67
N SER A 28 -4.39 0.84 22.71
CA SER A 28 -3.67 1.80 23.56
C SER A 28 -3.36 3.11 22.82
N TYR A 29 -3.67 4.23 23.46
CA TYR A 29 -3.44 5.60 22.96
C TYR A 29 -1.99 5.88 22.54
N TYR A 30 -1.03 5.22 23.20
CA TYR A 30 0.40 5.37 22.94
C TYR A 30 0.89 4.64 21.69
N SER A 31 0.08 3.76 21.10
CA SER A 31 0.52 2.90 20.00
C SER A 31 0.35 3.53 18.62
N ASP A 32 -0.69 4.34 18.42
CA ASP A 32 -0.90 5.07 17.16
C ASP A 32 -1.94 6.21 17.32
N PRO A 33 -1.50 7.48 17.32
CA PRO A 33 -2.42 8.64 17.33
C PRO A 33 -3.40 8.65 16.14
N ASN A 34 -3.01 8.15 14.97
CA ASN A 34 -3.88 8.15 13.78
C ASN A 34 -5.06 7.18 13.93
N LEU A 35 -4.87 6.10 14.69
CA LEU A 35 -5.93 5.13 14.95
C LEU A 35 -7.07 5.75 15.76
N PHE A 36 -6.74 6.65 16.68
CA PHE A 36 -7.75 7.36 17.48
C PHE A 36 -8.59 8.31 16.61
N ASP A 37 -7.95 9.05 15.71
CA ASP A 37 -8.64 9.94 14.77
C ASP A 37 -9.59 9.14 13.86
N GLN A 38 -9.13 8.01 13.33
CA GLN A 38 -9.95 7.08 12.55
C GLN A 38 -11.15 6.54 13.34
N LEU A 39 -10.96 6.15 14.60
CA LEU A 39 -12.06 5.71 15.46
C LEU A 39 -13.05 6.84 15.73
N SER A 40 -12.57 8.06 15.92
CA SER A 40 -13.45 9.20 16.12
C SER A 40 -14.29 9.49 14.87
N GLU A 41 -13.71 9.40 13.67
CA GLU A 41 -14.47 9.50 12.41
C GLU A 41 -15.52 8.39 12.28
N ILE A 42 -15.14 7.15 12.57
CA ILE A 42 -16.06 5.99 12.53
C ILE A 42 -17.25 6.22 13.48
N VAL A 43 -17.01 6.71 14.71
CA VAL A 43 -18.07 7.01 15.67
C VAL A 43 -19.04 8.06 15.12
N LYS A 44 -18.54 9.14 14.51
CA LYS A 44 -19.40 10.19 13.92
C LYS A 44 -20.24 9.68 12.75
N VAL A 45 -19.68 8.81 11.91
CA VAL A 45 -20.39 8.16 10.81
C VAL A 45 -21.48 7.22 11.34
N ILE A 46 -21.15 6.37 12.32
CA ILE A 46 -22.11 5.46 12.97
C ILE A 46 -23.26 6.22 13.64
N MET A 47 -22.95 7.38 14.23
CA MET A 47 -23.91 8.26 14.89
C MET A 47 -24.74 9.10 13.90
N GLY A 48 -24.47 9.01 12.60
CA GLY A 48 -25.15 9.79 11.57
C GLY A 48 -24.82 11.29 11.59
N GLN A 49 -23.74 11.68 12.28
CA GLN A 49 -23.28 13.06 12.37
C GLN A 49 -22.49 13.47 11.11
N GLU A 50 -21.77 12.53 10.51
CA GLU A 50 -21.00 12.72 9.29
C GLU A 50 -21.37 11.63 8.27
N LYS A 51 -21.31 11.96 6.97
CA LYS A 51 -21.49 10.97 5.90
C LYS A 51 -20.17 10.24 5.68
N LEU A 52 -20.20 8.93 5.46
CA LEU A 52 -19.02 8.19 5.04
C LEU A 52 -18.53 8.71 3.68
N ILE A 53 -17.36 9.35 3.66
CA ILE A 53 -16.70 9.77 2.42
C ILE A 53 -15.66 8.71 2.07
N MET A 54 -16.02 7.81 1.16
CA MET A 54 -15.19 6.66 0.75
C MET A 54 -13.81 7.06 0.22
N SER A 55 -13.63 8.31 -0.27
CA SER A 55 -12.35 8.80 -0.79
C SER A 55 -11.27 8.92 0.30
N HIS A 56 -11.63 9.09 1.58
CA HIS A 56 -10.66 9.08 2.68
C HIS A 56 -10.16 7.68 3.05
N TYR A 57 -10.92 6.64 2.68
CA TYR A 57 -10.60 5.23 2.93
C TYR A 57 -10.01 4.53 1.71
N SER A 58 -9.69 5.27 0.65
CA SER A 58 -8.88 4.72 -0.44
C SER A 58 -7.55 4.34 0.19
N TYR A 59 -7.34 3.03 0.41
CA TYR A 59 -6.05 2.42 0.77
C TYR A 59 -4.96 3.27 0.17
N LYS A 60 -4.14 3.92 1.01
CA LYS A 60 -3.08 4.88 0.61
C LYS A 60 -2.56 4.43 -0.75
N LYS A 61 -3.02 5.08 -1.82
CA LYS A 61 -2.75 4.63 -3.18
C LYS A 61 -1.24 4.65 -3.28
N LEU A 62 -0.61 3.46 -3.26
CA LEU A 62 0.83 3.34 -3.15
C LEU A 62 1.42 4.27 -4.21
N ILE A 63 2.22 5.23 -3.77
CA ILE A 63 2.89 6.15 -4.68
C ILE A 63 3.69 5.24 -5.61
N ARG A 64 3.37 5.31 -6.91
CA ARG A 64 4.06 4.47 -7.89
C ARG A 64 5.54 4.76 -7.79
N THR A 65 6.33 3.73 -7.52
CA THR A 65 7.80 3.82 -7.59
C THR A 65 8.20 4.34 -8.97
N GLN A 66 9.03 5.37 -8.99
CA GLN A 66 9.64 5.92 -10.19
C GLN A 66 11.14 5.66 -10.13
N PHE A 67 11.66 4.89 -11.09
CA PHE A 67 13.09 4.76 -11.32
C PHE A 67 13.57 5.97 -12.12
N SER A 68 14.65 6.60 -11.68
CA SER A 68 15.37 7.63 -12.41
C SER A 68 15.90 7.10 -13.74
N GLN A 69 16.28 8.01 -14.65
CA GLN A 69 16.80 7.63 -15.96
C GLN A 69 18.05 6.73 -15.85
N GLN A 70 18.98 7.05 -14.94
CA GLN A 70 20.20 6.26 -14.72
C GLN A 70 19.86 4.84 -14.23
N GLU A 71 18.91 4.73 -13.30
CA GLU A 71 18.46 3.43 -12.82
C GLU A 71 17.76 2.63 -13.91
N GLN A 72 16.98 3.28 -14.78
CA GLN A 72 16.37 2.60 -15.91
C GLN A 72 17.42 2.06 -16.89
N VAL A 73 18.50 2.81 -17.17
CA VAL A 73 19.62 2.32 -17.99
C VAL A 73 20.19 1.03 -17.42
N ILE A 74 20.50 1.00 -16.13
CA ILE A 74 21.04 -0.19 -15.44
C ILE A 74 20.05 -1.36 -15.57
N LEU A 75 18.77 -1.15 -15.25
CA LEU A 75 17.75 -2.19 -15.30
C LEU A 75 17.60 -2.78 -16.70
N TYR A 76 17.55 -1.95 -17.73
CA TYR A 76 17.43 -2.39 -19.11
C TYR A 76 18.67 -3.18 -19.58
N GLN A 77 19.87 -2.71 -19.27
CA GLN A 77 21.12 -3.43 -19.56
C GLN A 77 21.12 -4.84 -18.94
N HIS A 78 20.86 -4.94 -17.63
CA HIS A 78 20.78 -6.22 -16.96
C HIS A 78 19.65 -7.13 -17.47
N PHE A 79 18.55 -6.55 -17.94
CA PHE A 79 17.42 -7.32 -18.47
C PHE A 79 17.73 -7.92 -19.85
N GLU A 80 18.47 -7.20 -20.69
CA GLU A 80 18.97 -7.72 -21.97
C GLU A 80 19.91 -8.91 -21.74
N ASP A 81 20.75 -8.85 -20.70
CA ASP A 81 21.64 -9.95 -20.32
C ASP A 81 20.90 -11.13 -19.70
N CYS A 82 19.94 -10.87 -18.80
CA CYS A 82 19.22 -11.91 -18.07
C CYS A 82 17.77 -11.54 -17.73
N GLN A 83 16.82 -12.11 -18.47
CA GLN A 83 15.39 -11.90 -18.23
C GLN A 83 14.82 -12.68 -17.02
N GLN A 84 15.59 -13.64 -16.48
CA GLN A 84 15.14 -14.55 -15.40
C GLN A 84 16.11 -14.51 -14.22
N LEU A 85 16.03 -13.45 -13.43
CA LEU A 85 16.76 -13.37 -12.16
C LEU A 85 16.13 -14.28 -11.09
N ASN A 86 16.98 -14.97 -10.34
CA ASN A 86 16.60 -15.64 -9.10
C ASN A 86 16.55 -14.63 -7.92
N ASN A 87 16.04 -15.06 -6.75
CA ASN A 87 15.87 -14.16 -5.59
C ASN A 87 17.20 -13.54 -5.13
N GLN A 88 18.30 -14.29 -5.13
CA GLN A 88 19.61 -13.79 -4.71
C GLN A 88 20.13 -12.70 -5.66
N GLN A 89 19.96 -12.88 -6.97
CA GLN A 89 20.34 -11.87 -7.97
C GLN A 89 19.48 -10.60 -7.86
N ILE A 90 18.18 -10.75 -7.56
CA ILE A 90 17.29 -9.63 -7.31
C ILE A 90 17.75 -8.83 -6.08
N GLU A 91 18.11 -9.52 -4.98
CA GLU A 91 18.61 -8.87 -3.76
C GLU A 91 19.94 -8.16 -3.99
N GLN A 92 20.86 -8.75 -4.75
CA GLN A 92 22.14 -8.14 -5.10
C GLN A 92 21.96 -6.87 -5.93
N LEU A 93 21.15 -6.93 -6.99
CA LEU A 93 20.88 -5.77 -7.83
C LEU A 93 20.14 -4.66 -7.07
N ALA A 94 19.21 -5.03 -6.19
CA ALA A 94 18.52 -4.10 -5.32
C ALA A 94 19.50 -3.37 -4.38
N LEU A 95 20.46 -4.09 -3.80
CA LEU A 95 21.49 -3.52 -2.94
C LEU A 95 22.39 -2.54 -3.69
N GLU A 96 22.84 -2.92 -4.90
CA GLU A 96 23.68 -2.08 -5.76
C GLU A 96 22.97 -0.76 -6.14
N MET A 97 21.68 -0.84 -6.47
CA MET A 97 20.88 0.31 -6.85
C MET A 97 20.34 1.12 -5.65
N GLY A 98 20.51 0.64 -4.42
CA GLY A 98 19.87 1.25 -3.24
C GLY A 98 18.34 1.23 -3.29
N ARG A 99 17.76 0.15 -3.84
CA ARG A 99 16.31 -0.03 -4.04
C ARG A 99 15.77 -1.20 -3.24
N GLU A 100 14.44 -1.27 -3.10
CA GLU A 100 13.83 -2.45 -2.49
C GLU A 100 13.77 -3.61 -3.49
N ALA A 101 14.11 -4.83 -3.04
CA ALA A 101 14.05 -6.03 -3.87
C ALA A 101 12.66 -6.26 -4.50
N LYS A 102 11.57 -5.83 -3.84
CA LYS A 102 10.21 -5.93 -4.40
C LYS A 102 10.04 -5.08 -5.67
N GLU A 103 10.70 -3.92 -5.73
CA GLU A 103 10.60 -2.97 -6.84
C GLU A 103 11.31 -3.55 -8.06
N ILE A 104 12.52 -4.08 -7.86
CA ILE A 104 13.30 -4.78 -8.89
C ILE A 104 12.54 -6.01 -9.41
N LYS A 105 12.00 -6.84 -8.51
CA LYS A 105 11.20 -8.02 -8.86
C LYS A 105 9.99 -7.65 -9.71
N GLN A 106 9.25 -6.61 -9.31
CA GLN A 106 8.07 -6.15 -10.03
C GLN A 106 8.44 -5.60 -11.41
N TRP A 107 9.55 -4.86 -11.49
CA TRP A 107 10.06 -4.35 -12.77
C TRP A 107 10.39 -5.50 -13.74
N TRP A 108 11.10 -6.54 -13.28
CA TRP A 108 11.42 -7.72 -14.08
C TRP A 108 10.16 -8.47 -14.54
N TYR A 109 9.17 -8.62 -13.66
CA TYR A 109 7.90 -9.25 -14.01
C TYR A 109 7.19 -8.49 -15.13
N ASN A 110 7.09 -7.16 -15.00
CA ASN A 110 6.45 -6.32 -16.01
C ASN A 110 7.18 -6.42 -17.35
N ARG A 111 8.51 -6.32 -17.37
CA ARG A 111 9.28 -6.43 -18.62
C ARG A 111 9.13 -7.80 -19.28
N ARG A 112 9.10 -8.89 -18.51
CA ARG A 112 8.79 -10.23 -19.05
C ARG A 112 7.38 -10.34 -19.60
N SER A 113 6.41 -9.63 -19.02
CA SER A 113 5.05 -9.56 -19.58
C SER A 113 5.09 -8.87 -20.94
N ASP A 114 5.70 -7.69 -21.02
CA ASP A 114 5.86 -6.97 -22.30
C ASP A 114 6.57 -7.82 -23.37
N VAL A 115 7.56 -8.64 -23.00
CA VAL A 115 8.23 -9.56 -23.93
C VAL A 115 7.26 -10.62 -24.45
N LYS A 116 6.45 -11.21 -23.57
CA LYS A 116 5.44 -12.21 -23.96
C LYS A 116 4.36 -11.62 -24.85
N ASP A 117 3.97 -10.38 -24.58
CA ASP A 117 2.93 -9.66 -25.30
C ASP A 117 3.45 -9.05 -26.62
N GLY A 118 4.77 -9.09 -26.86
CA GLY A 118 5.41 -8.51 -28.05
C GLY A 118 5.59 -6.99 -27.99
N ASP A 119 5.28 -6.37 -26.85
CA ASP A 119 5.33 -4.92 -26.62
C ASP A 119 6.65 -4.44 -26.01
N TYR A 120 7.60 -5.35 -25.77
CA TYR A 120 8.89 -5.01 -25.18
C TYR A 120 9.69 -4.06 -26.08
N LYS A 121 9.95 -2.88 -25.54
CA LYS A 121 10.82 -1.87 -26.15
C LYS A 121 11.62 -1.15 -25.07
N ILE A 122 12.86 -0.83 -25.42
CA ILE A 122 13.71 0.07 -24.63
C ILE A 122 13.33 1.50 -25.03
N PRO A 123 12.81 2.32 -24.10
CA PRO A 123 12.41 3.70 -24.39
C PRO A 123 13.63 4.56 -24.76
N TYR A 124 13.47 5.51 -25.68
CA TYR A 124 14.41 6.64 -25.75
C TYR A 124 14.17 7.53 -24.52
N PRO A 125 15.20 8.03 -23.81
CA PRO A 125 16.63 8.11 -24.15
C PRO A 125 17.52 7.02 -23.49
N ILE A 126 16.99 5.84 -23.18
CA ILE A 126 17.76 4.76 -22.53
C ILE A 126 18.60 3.96 -23.55
N LYS A 127 18.13 3.88 -24.79
CA LYS A 127 18.88 3.33 -25.93
C LYS A 127 20.16 4.11 -26.23
#